data_AF-A0A961EAC9-F1
#
_entry.id   AF-A0A961EAC9-F1
#
_cell.length_a   1.000
_cell.length_b   1.000
_cell.length_c   1.000
_cell.angle_alpha   90.00
_cell.angle_beta   90.00
_cell.angle_gamma   90.00
#
_symmetry.space_group_name_H-M   'P 1'
#
loop_
_entity.id
_entity.type
_entity.pdbx_description
1 polymer ?
#
loop_
_entity_poly.entity_id
_entity_poly.type
_entity_poly.pdbx_seq_one_letter_code
_entity_poly.pdbx_strand_id
1 'polypeptide(L)'
;MSKRLQVVMDDEEYADIEAIAKRSGESVSVWVRQALREARRQQPQAEAGRKLASLRAALAYEFPTGDIEQILEETEAGYHS
;
A
#
# COMPACT_ATOMS: atom_id res chain seq x y z
N MET A 1 -4.49 -25.29 3.99
CA MET A 1 -5.56 -25.35 5.01
C MET A 1 -6.59 -24.27 4.72
N SER A 2 -7.87 -24.60 4.60
CA SER A 2 -8.96 -23.62 4.46
C SER A 2 -9.62 -23.37 5.82
N LYS A 3 -10.15 -22.16 6.01
CA LYS A 3 -10.96 -21.76 7.17
C LYS A 3 -12.31 -21.25 6.64
N ARG A 4 -13.39 -21.53 7.37
CA ARG A 4 -14.73 -21.00 7.06
C ARG A 4 -14.92 -19.70 7.82
N LEU A 5 -15.25 -18.63 7.11
CA LEU A 5 -15.64 -17.34 7.67
C LEU A 5 -17.16 -17.23 7.57
N GLN A 6 -17.81 -16.87 8.69
CA GLN A 6 -19.24 -16.57 8.73
C GLN A 6 -19.38 -15.10 9.12
N VAL A 7 -20.17 -14.36 8.34
CA VAL A 7 -20.47 -12.93 8.55
C VAL A 7 -21.98 -12.81 8.63
N VAL A 8 -22.47 -12.06 9.61
CA VAL A 8 -23.90 -11.77 9.75
C VAL A 8 -24.16 -10.46 9.02
N MET A 9 -25.17 -10.47 8.16
CA MET A 9 -25.58 -9.36 7.30
C MET A 9 -27.10 -9.43 7.17
N ASP A 10 -27.73 -8.32 6.87
CA ASP A 10 -29.15 -8.30 6.57
C ASP A 10 -29.43 -8.81 5.15
N ASP A 11 -30.72 -9.01 4.85
CA ASP A 11 -31.14 -9.57 3.57
C ASP A 11 -30.86 -8.64 2.39
N GLU A 12 -30.88 -7.32 2.61
CA GLU A 12 -30.62 -6.30 1.58
C GLU A 12 -29.13 -6.28 1.21
N GLU A 13 -28.26 -6.24 2.21
CA GLU A 13 -26.81 -6.30 2.04
C GLU A 13 -26.37 -7.59 1.34
N TYR A 14 -26.97 -8.72 1.70
CA TYR A 14 -26.69 -9.99 1.05
C TYR A 14 -27.15 -10.03 -0.41
N ALA A 15 -28.34 -9.48 -0.70
CA ALA A 15 -28.89 -9.42 -2.05
C ALA A 15 -28.02 -8.56 -2.99
N ASP A 16 -27.49 -7.44 -2.50
CA ASP A 16 -26.57 -6.60 -3.25
C ASP A 16 -25.28 -7.32 -3.61
N ILE A 17 -24.70 -8.06 -2.66
CA ILE A 17 -23.51 -8.89 -2.90
C ILE A 17 -23.79 -9.99 -3.93
N GLU A 18 -24.93 -10.64 -3.84
CA GLU A 18 -25.36 -11.66 -4.81
C GLU A 18 -25.50 -11.07 -6.22
N ALA A 19 -26.12 -9.89 -6.34
CA ALA A 19 -26.27 -9.20 -7.60
C ALA A 19 -24.91 -8.82 -8.21
N ILE A 20 -23.96 -8.36 -7.40
CA ILE A 20 -22.59 -8.05 -7.86
C ILE A 20 -21.90 -9.32 -8.37
N ALA A 21 -21.90 -10.40 -7.58
CA ALA A 21 -21.26 -11.66 -7.95
C ALA A 21 -21.85 -12.22 -9.27
N LYS A 22 -23.18 -12.13 -9.43
CA LYS A 22 -23.89 -12.55 -10.64
C LYS A 22 -23.49 -11.73 -11.87
N ARG A 23 -23.32 -10.40 -11.74
CA ARG A 23 -22.83 -9.54 -12.82
C ARG A 23 -21.42 -9.92 -13.28
N SER A 24 -20.59 -10.40 -12.37
CA SER A 24 -19.23 -10.88 -12.65
C SER A 24 -19.19 -12.34 -13.15
N GLY A 25 -20.32 -13.05 -13.18
CA GLY A 25 -20.36 -14.47 -13.55
C GLY A 25 -19.72 -15.41 -12.52
N GLU A 26 -19.57 -14.94 -11.28
CA GLU A 26 -18.88 -15.65 -10.20
C GLU A 26 -19.86 -16.05 -9.08
N SER A 27 -19.50 -17.03 -8.25
CA SER A 27 -20.25 -17.28 -7.01
C SER A 27 -19.91 -16.22 -5.96
N VAL A 28 -20.86 -15.94 -5.07
CA VAL A 28 -20.66 -15.07 -3.89
C VAL A 28 -19.36 -15.42 -3.15
N SER A 29 -19.07 -16.71 -2.97
CA SER A 29 -17.85 -17.16 -2.29
C SER A 29 -16.55 -16.78 -3.02
N VAL A 30 -16.56 -16.76 -4.36
CA VAL A 30 -15.41 -16.38 -5.17
C VAL A 30 -15.23 -14.88 -5.10
N TRP A 31 -16.31 -14.13 -5.31
CA TRP A 31 -16.32 -12.68 -5.25
C TRP A 31 -15.85 -12.16 -3.89
N VAL A 32 -16.41 -12.66 -2.78
CA VAL A 32 -16.01 -12.28 -1.41
C VAL A 32 -14.52 -12.56 -1.16
N ARG A 33 -14.00 -13.70 -1.65
CA ARG A 33 -12.56 -14.01 -1.51
C ARG A 33 -11.69 -13.03 -2.31
N GLN A 34 -12.13 -12.58 -3.48
CA GLN A 34 -11.39 -11.58 -4.26
C GLN A 34 -11.43 -10.22 -3.55
N ALA A 35 -12.60 -9.78 -3.12
CA ALA A 35 -12.78 -8.54 -2.36
C ALA A 35 -11.89 -8.49 -1.11
N LEU A 36 -11.87 -9.56 -0.30
CA LEU A 36 -11.00 -9.66 0.88
C LEU A 36 -9.50 -9.63 0.54
N ARG A 37 -9.09 -10.24 -0.59
CA ARG A 37 -7.70 -10.18 -1.05
C ARG A 37 -7.31 -8.78 -1.52
N GLU A 38 -8.23 -8.09 -2.16
CA GLU A 38 -8.02 -6.72 -2.61
C GLU A 38 -7.95 -5.75 -1.43
N ALA A 39 -8.88 -5.83 -0.48
CA ALA A 39 -8.83 -5.06 0.75
C ALA A 39 -7.49 -5.27 1.50
N ARG A 40 -6.98 -6.51 1.55
CA ARG A 40 -5.67 -6.79 2.14
C ARG A 40 -4.50 -6.17 1.36
N ARG A 41 -4.60 -6.05 0.04
CA ARG A 41 -3.57 -5.40 -0.80
C ARG A 41 -3.61 -3.87 -0.67
N GLN A 42 -4.80 -3.30 -0.52
CA GLN A 42 -5.01 -1.87 -0.37
C GLN A 42 -4.63 -1.35 1.01
N GLN A 43 -4.66 -2.20 2.05
CA GLN A 43 -4.01 -1.85 3.30
C GLN A 43 -2.50 -1.70 3.03
N PRO A 44 -1.91 -0.52 3.27
CA PRO A 44 -0.47 -0.38 3.23
C PRO A 44 0.07 -1.40 4.21
N GLN A 45 0.80 -2.41 3.73
CA GLN A 45 1.68 -3.14 4.64
C GLN A 45 2.44 -2.07 5.40
N ALA A 46 2.46 -2.14 6.73
CA ALA A 46 3.09 -1.13 7.57
C ALA A 46 4.53 -0.79 7.12
N GLU A 47 5.16 -1.67 6.34
CA GLU A 47 6.42 -1.43 5.62
C GLU A 47 6.34 -0.43 4.46
N ALA A 48 5.34 -0.46 3.59
CA ALA A 48 5.18 0.51 2.51
C ALA A 48 4.87 1.91 3.06
N GLY A 49 4.01 1.98 4.09
CA GLY A 49 3.76 3.22 4.83
C GLY A 49 5.02 3.77 5.50
N ARG A 50 5.79 2.91 6.18
CA ARG A 50 7.10 3.30 6.77
C ARG A 50 8.09 3.76 5.72
N LYS A 51 8.24 3.04 4.59
CA LYS A 51 9.15 3.44 3.50
C LYS A 51 8.77 4.78 2.88
N LEU A 52 7.48 5.01 2.63
CA LEU A 52 6.99 6.31 2.12
C LEU A 52 7.20 7.44 3.14
N ALA A 53 7.02 7.17 4.44
CA ALA A 53 7.31 8.13 5.49
C ALA A 53 8.81 8.47 5.55
N SER A 54 9.69 7.46 5.46
CA SER A 54 11.14 7.67 5.39
C SER A 54 11.56 8.46 4.15
N LEU A 55 10.97 8.17 2.97
CA LEU A 55 11.25 8.91 1.75
C LEU A 55 10.79 10.37 1.85
N ARG A 56 9.59 10.62 2.38
CA ARG A 56 9.08 11.99 2.60
C ARG A 56 9.91 12.76 3.61
N ALA A 57 10.37 12.10 4.66
CA ALA A 57 11.29 12.71 5.62
C ALA A 57 12.63 13.06 4.95
N ALA A 58 13.19 12.17 4.13
CA ALA A 58 14.41 12.43 3.37
C ALA A 58 14.25 13.61 2.40
N LEU A 59 13.11 13.71 1.71
CA LEU A 59 12.81 14.80 0.78
C LEU A 59 12.54 16.16 1.47
N ALA A 60 12.26 16.17 2.78
CA ALA A 60 12.09 17.40 3.55
C ALA A 60 13.43 18.03 3.96
N TYR A 61 14.55 17.31 3.83
CA TYR A 61 15.87 17.86 4.02
C TYR A 61 16.34 18.53 2.72
N GLU A 62 16.82 19.76 2.82
CA GLU A 62 17.55 20.42 1.75
C GLU A 62 19.00 19.93 1.79
N PHE A 63 19.28 18.87 1.05
CA PHE A 63 20.66 18.42 0.82
C PHE A 63 21.30 19.27 -0.29
N PRO A 64 22.63 19.41 -0.30
CA PRO A 64 23.34 20.02 -1.40
C PRO A 64 22.97 19.33 -2.72
N THR A 65 22.47 20.09 -3.68
CA THR A 65 22.18 19.63 -5.04
C THR A 65 23.04 20.41 -6.01
N GLY A 66 23.66 19.75 -6.99
CA GLY A 66 24.67 20.34 -7.85
C GLY A 66 25.46 19.28 -8.60
N ASP A 67 26.54 19.69 -9.27
CA ASP A 67 27.45 18.75 -9.93
C ASP A 67 28.11 17.83 -8.89
N ILE A 68 28.18 16.52 -9.20
CA ILE A 68 28.68 15.53 -8.26
C ILE A 68 30.17 15.72 -7.94
N GLU A 69 30.96 16.19 -8.91
CA GLU A 69 32.39 16.44 -8.70
C GLU A 69 32.59 17.61 -7.74
N GLN A 70 31.81 18.69 -7.92
CA GLN A 70 31.82 19.86 -7.04
C GLN A 70 31.40 19.51 -5.61
N ILE A 71 30.32 18.74 -5.43
CA ILE A 71 29.83 18.36 -4.10
C ILE A 71 30.87 17.51 -3.34
N LEU A 72 31.57 16.63 -4.05
CA LEU A 72 32.61 15.79 -3.45
C LEU A 72 33.82 16.63 -3.01
N GLU A 73 34.25 17.60 -3.82
CA GLU A 73 35.32 18.52 -3.46
C GLU A 73 34.97 19.39 -2.25
N GLU A 74 33.76 19.97 -2.20
CA GLU A 74 33.29 20.77 -1.07
C GLU A 74 33.18 19.95 0.22
N THR A 75 32.73 18.70 0.11
CA THR A 75 32.64 17.75 1.24
C THR A 75 34.03 17.40 1.78
N GLU A 76 35.00 17.13 0.92
CA GLU A 76 36.37 16.81 1.31
C GLU A 76 37.06 18.02 1.95
N ALA A 77 36.89 19.22 1.39
CA ALA A 77 37.45 20.45 1.92
C ALA A 77 36.99 20.76 3.35
N GLY A 78 35.73 20.46 3.69
CA GLY A 78 35.18 20.62 5.03
C GLY A 78 35.78 19.71 6.11
N TYR A 79 36.41 18.59 5.73
CA TYR A 79 37.10 17.71 6.70
C TYR A 79 38.50 18.22 7.08
N HIS A 80 39.08 19.11 6.27
CA HIS A 80 40.42 19.67 6.48
C HIS A 80 40.39 21.05 7.16
N SER A 81 39.20 21.53 7.58
CA SER A 81 39.00 22.77 8.36
C SER A 81 38.71 22.50 9.83
#